data_AF-A0A3L6M4E4-F1
#
_entry.id   AF-A0A3L6M4E4-F1
#
_cell.length_a   1.000
_cell.length_b   1.000
_cell.length_c   1.000
_cell.angle_alpha   90.00
_cell.angle_beta   90.00
_cell.angle_gamma   90.00
#
_symmetry.space_group_name_H-M   'P 1'
#
loop_
_entity.id
_entity.type
_entity.pdbx_description
1 polymer ?
#
loop_
_entity_poly.entity_id
_entity_poly.type
_entity_poly.pdbx_seq_one_letter_code
_entity_poly.pdbx_strand_id
1 'polypeptide(L)'
;MIIQTAGSLAAAYGVQKTLPPQRQGSAATTAGLADRVTISAAGSQALAADSGAAGASAVEQRLNAIKAKSALERTADDVAYLQKNDARLAEISSKDSTTWTSSEIDYVQKTGGFVNTMSALSDQEKAMYDEMIAQGNYAAAEGMNMIALTRYGMSGQITTPDGRSFDPNATEITADTVRRLFSQTVVDESGHAARQFAALAAYLDQRAAGVKA
;
A
#
# COMPACT_ATOMS: atom_id res chain seq x y z
N MET A 1 -58.81 -51.77 -53.78
CA MET A 1 -57.62 -52.58 -53.45
C MET A 1 -56.38 -51.75 -53.78
N ILE A 2 -55.58 -51.45 -52.73
CA ILE A 2 -54.13 -51.19 -52.63
C ILE A 2 -53.46 -50.31 -53.73
N ILE A 3 -53.14 -49.02 -53.49
CA ILE A 3 -51.89 -48.38 -52.97
C ILE A 3 -50.63 -48.60 -53.86
N GLN A 4 -49.85 -47.51 -54.12
CA GLN A 4 -48.38 -47.33 -53.86
C GLN A 4 -47.65 -46.49 -54.94
N THR A 5 -47.27 -45.22 -54.65
CA THR A 5 -45.92 -44.65 -54.23
C THR A 5 -44.94 -44.49 -55.41
N ALA A 6 -43.96 -43.57 -55.51
CA ALA A 6 -43.26 -42.57 -54.66
C ALA A 6 -42.66 -41.46 -55.60
N GLY A 7 -42.41 -40.21 -55.17
CA GLY A 7 -41.07 -39.63 -54.82
C GLY A 7 -40.10 -39.44 -56.03
N SER A 8 -39.25 -38.43 -56.23
CA SER A 8 -38.90 -37.15 -55.58
C SER A 8 -37.74 -36.49 -56.39
N LEU A 9 -37.61 -35.16 -56.30
CA LEU A 9 -36.39 -34.31 -56.33
C LEU A 9 -35.66 -33.88 -57.66
N ALA A 10 -35.66 -32.53 -57.82
CA ALA A 10 -34.50 -31.62 -57.88
C ALA A 10 -33.94 -31.05 -59.21
N ALA A 11 -33.77 -29.71 -59.14
CA ALA A 11 -32.80 -28.80 -59.75
C ALA A 11 -32.93 -28.35 -61.22
N ALA A 12 -33.10 -27.04 -61.42
CA ALA A 12 -32.50 -26.31 -62.54
C ALA A 12 -32.29 -24.81 -62.22
N TYR A 13 -31.17 -24.32 -62.74
CA TYR A 13 -30.57 -22.99 -62.61
C TYR A 13 -31.34 -21.88 -63.35
N GLY A 14 -31.12 -20.62 -62.94
CA GLY A 14 -31.43 -19.43 -63.73
C GLY A 14 -30.38 -18.33 -63.54
N VAL A 15 -29.88 -17.78 -64.65
CA VAL A 15 -28.98 -16.62 -64.74
C VAL A 15 -29.73 -15.49 -65.44
N GLN A 16 -29.78 -14.28 -64.88
CA GLN A 16 -29.96 -13.03 -65.64
C GLN A 16 -29.23 -11.84 -64.98
N LYS A 17 -28.64 -10.99 -65.83
CA LYS A 17 -27.79 -9.81 -65.57
C LYS A 17 -28.65 -8.56 -65.37
N THR A 18 -28.28 -7.62 -64.47
CA THR A 18 -28.24 -6.14 -64.70
C THR A 18 -27.90 -5.29 -63.45
N LEU A 19 -26.90 -4.40 -63.63
CA LEU A 19 -26.63 -3.03 -63.10
C LEU A 19 -26.80 -2.63 -61.60
N PRO A 20 -25.95 -1.72 -61.06
CA PRO A 20 -25.77 -1.52 -59.63
C PRO A 20 -26.86 -0.64 -58.97
N PRO A 21 -27.25 -0.91 -57.71
CA PRO A 21 -28.25 -0.11 -57.03
C PRO A 21 -27.69 1.23 -56.51
N GLN A 22 -28.44 2.30 -56.82
CA GLN A 22 -28.35 3.63 -56.21
C GLN A 22 -28.47 3.56 -54.68
N ARG A 23 -27.68 4.37 -53.97
CA ARG A 23 -27.87 4.67 -52.55
C ARG A 23 -29.26 5.29 -52.33
N GLN A 24 -30.15 4.56 -51.68
CA GLN A 24 -31.32 5.14 -51.02
C GLN A 24 -30.90 5.61 -49.63
N GLY A 25 -30.76 6.93 -49.48
CA GLY A 25 -30.80 7.56 -48.17
C GLY A 25 -32.24 7.54 -47.67
N SER A 26 -32.54 6.64 -46.74
CA SER A 26 -33.79 6.73 -45.98
C SER A 26 -33.73 7.97 -45.09
N ALA A 27 -34.74 8.82 -45.21
CA ALA A 27 -34.93 9.99 -44.35
C ALA A 27 -34.91 9.55 -42.88
N ALA A 28 -34.02 10.15 -42.09
CA ALA A 28 -34.00 9.96 -40.65
C ALA A 28 -35.34 10.40 -40.07
N THR A 29 -36.09 9.44 -39.51
CA THR A 29 -37.21 9.76 -38.63
C THR A 29 -36.60 10.38 -37.37
N THR A 30 -36.94 11.64 -37.07
CA THR A 30 -36.59 12.25 -35.80
C THR A 30 -37.26 11.46 -34.69
N ALA A 31 -36.46 10.73 -33.90
CA ALA A 31 -36.92 10.06 -32.69
C ALA A 31 -37.52 11.12 -31.76
N GLY A 32 -38.81 10.98 -31.44
CA GLY A 32 -39.48 11.87 -30.50
C GLY A 32 -38.90 11.72 -29.09
N LEU A 33 -38.87 12.81 -28.33
CA LEU A 33 -38.42 12.91 -26.93
C LEU A 33 -39.13 11.94 -25.93
N ALA A 34 -39.99 11.05 -26.40
CA ALA A 34 -40.73 10.07 -25.61
C ALA A 34 -40.17 8.64 -25.71
N ASP A 35 -39.17 8.39 -26.56
CA ASP A 35 -38.60 7.06 -26.74
C ASP A 35 -37.67 6.72 -25.55
N ARG A 36 -38.22 6.08 -24.52
CA ARG A 36 -37.45 5.65 -23.35
C ARG A 36 -36.63 4.43 -23.71
N VAL A 37 -35.35 4.67 -24.03
CA VAL A 37 -34.33 3.62 -24.17
C VAL A 37 -34.30 2.79 -22.88
N THR A 38 -34.75 1.54 -22.97
CA THR A 38 -34.76 0.63 -21.81
C THR A 38 -33.43 -0.11 -21.76
N ILE A 39 -32.58 0.23 -20.79
CA ILE A 39 -31.30 -0.47 -20.59
C ILE A 39 -31.61 -1.86 -20.01
N SER A 40 -31.12 -2.91 -20.65
CA SER A 40 -31.27 -4.27 -20.12
C SER A 40 -30.56 -4.38 -18.77
N ALA A 41 -31.03 -5.26 -17.87
CA ALA A 41 -30.38 -5.45 -16.57
C ALA A 41 -28.88 -5.77 -16.70
N ALA A 42 -28.49 -6.51 -17.75
CA ALA A 42 -27.10 -6.77 -18.08
C ALA A 42 -26.34 -5.51 -18.53
N GLY A 43 -26.96 -4.64 -19.33
CA GLY A 43 -26.37 -3.35 -19.71
C GLY A 43 -26.19 -2.39 -18.53
N SER A 44 -27.14 -2.37 -17.60
CA SER A 44 -27.04 -1.57 -16.37
C SER A 44 -25.94 -2.09 -15.45
N GLN A 45 -25.78 -3.41 -15.32
CA GLN A 45 -24.68 -4.01 -14.56
C GLN A 45 -23.32 -3.78 -15.21
N ALA A 46 -23.21 -3.89 -16.54
CA ALA A 46 -21.98 -3.61 -17.26
C ALA A 46 -21.58 -2.13 -17.14
N LEU A 47 -22.54 -1.20 -17.24
CA LEU A 47 -22.29 0.22 -17.05
C LEU A 47 -21.90 0.56 -15.60
N ALA A 48 -22.54 -0.08 -14.61
CA ALA A 48 -22.17 0.08 -13.21
C ALA A 48 -20.77 -0.49 -12.90
N ALA A 49 -20.40 -1.62 -13.52
CA ALA A 49 -19.07 -2.21 -13.41
C ALA A 49 -18.00 -1.35 -14.09
N ASP A 50 -18.29 -0.82 -15.28
CA ASP A 50 -17.40 0.08 -16.03
C ASP A 50 -17.21 1.42 -15.31
N SER A 51 -18.30 1.99 -14.77
CA SER A 51 -18.26 3.19 -13.92
C SER A 51 -17.51 2.93 -12.62
N GLY A 52 -17.64 1.73 -12.05
CA GLY A 52 -16.91 1.31 -10.85
C GLY A 52 -15.42 1.12 -11.11
N ALA A 53 -15.04 0.52 -12.24
CA ALA A 53 -13.65 0.34 -12.64
C ALA A 53 -12.97 1.66 -13.01
N ALA A 54 -13.67 2.53 -13.77
CA ALA A 54 -13.20 3.88 -14.07
C ALA A 54 -13.07 4.74 -12.79
N GLY A 55 -14.02 4.60 -11.85
CA GLY A 55 -13.97 5.22 -10.53
C GLY A 55 -12.80 4.74 -9.68
N ALA A 56 -12.55 3.43 -9.64
CA ALA A 56 -11.41 2.86 -8.93
C ALA A 56 -10.06 3.34 -9.49
N SER A 57 -9.94 3.39 -10.82
CA SER A 57 -8.75 3.93 -11.51
C SER A 57 -8.53 5.42 -11.20
N ALA A 58 -9.61 6.23 -11.19
CA ALA A 58 -9.51 7.65 -10.85
C ALA A 58 -9.11 7.87 -9.37
N VAL A 59 -9.60 7.04 -8.45
CA VAL A 59 -9.20 7.07 -7.04
C VAL A 59 -7.72 6.73 -6.90
N GLU A 60 -7.25 5.67 -7.54
CA GLU A 60 -5.85 5.25 -7.48
C GLU A 60 -4.91 6.31 -8.07
N GLN A 61 -5.26 6.90 -9.22
CA GLN A 61 -4.52 8.02 -9.80
C GLN A 61 -4.42 9.21 -8.84
N ARG A 62 -5.53 9.55 -8.16
CA ARG A 62 -5.54 10.64 -7.19
C ARG A 62 -4.73 10.31 -5.94
N LEU A 63 -4.80 9.08 -5.44
CA LEU A 63 -3.96 8.61 -4.33
C LEU A 63 -2.47 8.71 -4.69
N ASN A 64 -2.08 8.26 -5.88
CA ASN A 64 -0.70 8.32 -6.36
C ASN A 64 -0.22 9.76 -6.52
N ALA A 65 -1.06 10.65 -7.07
CA ALA A 65 -0.74 12.07 -7.20
C ALA A 65 -0.54 12.74 -5.83
N ILE A 66 -1.34 12.40 -4.82
CA ILE A 66 -1.17 12.91 -3.46
C ILE A 66 0.11 12.35 -2.82
N LYS A 67 0.35 11.04 -2.93
CA LYS A 67 1.53 10.37 -2.37
C LYS A 67 2.84 10.89 -2.96
N ALA A 68 2.84 11.34 -4.21
CA ALA A 68 4.00 11.95 -4.86
C ALA A 68 4.37 13.34 -4.32
N LYS A 69 3.45 14.05 -3.66
CA LYS A 69 3.73 15.35 -3.03
C LYS A 69 4.56 15.16 -1.76
N SER A 70 5.45 16.10 -1.46
CA SER A 70 6.08 16.20 -0.14
C SER A 70 5.04 16.54 0.93
N ALA A 71 5.32 16.24 2.21
CA ALA A 71 4.38 16.58 3.30
C ALA A 71 4.02 18.08 3.32
N LEU A 72 4.96 18.96 2.98
CA LEU A 72 4.77 20.40 2.99
C LEU A 72 3.82 20.88 1.88
N GLU A 73 3.67 20.11 0.80
CA GLU A 73 2.82 20.43 -0.35
C GLU A 73 1.43 19.80 -0.26
N ARG A 74 1.19 18.95 0.73
CA ARG A 74 -0.10 18.28 0.93
C ARG A 74 -1.05 19.18 1.69
N THR A 75 -2.26 19.30 1.17
CA THR A 75 -3.33 20.05 1.83
C THR A 75 -4.05 19.19 2.86
N ALA A 76 -4.87 19.81 3.72
CA ALA A 76 -5.75 19.07 4.63
C ALA A 76 -6.71 18.14 3.86
N ASP A 77 -7.19 18.57 2.69
CA ASP A 77 -8.05 17.77 1.81
C ASP A 77 -7.31 16.56 1.24
N ASP A 78 -6.02 16.70 0.91
CA ASP A 78 -5.19 15.58 0.46
C ASP A 78 -5.05 14.52 1.56
N VAL A 79 -4.81 14.95 2.81
CA VAL A 79 -4.72 14.06 3.97
C VAL A 79 -6.06 13.35 4.23
N ALA A 80 -7.15 14.10 4.23
CA ALA A 80 -8.49 13.52 4.40
C ALA A 80 -8.84 12.55 3.27
N TYR A 81 -8.42 12.83 2.04
CA TYR A 81 -8.61 11.93 0.90
C TYR A 81 -7.82 10.64 1.05
N LEU A 82 -6.56 10.70 1.50
CA LEU A 82 -5.75 9.51 1.81
C LEU A 82 -6.43 8.66 2.87
N GLN A 83 -6.80 9.25 4.02
CA GLN A 83 -7.44 8.54 5.12
C GLN A 83 -8.73 7.83 4.71
N LYS A 84 -9.50 8.45 3.80
CA LYS A 84 -10.78 7.90 3.35
C LYS A 84 -10.65 6.81 2.27
N ASN A 85 -9.69 6.93 1.36
CA ASN A 85 -9.65 6.12 0.14
C ASN A 85 -8.49 5.11 0.10
N ASP A 86 -7.49 5.24 0.96
CA ASP A 86 -6.36 4.30 1.04
C ASP A 86 -6.70 3.12 1.95
N ALA A 87 -7.11 2.00 1.35
CA ALA A 87 -7.51 0.80 2.09
C ALA A 87 -6.39 0.24 2.97
N ARG A 88 -5.12 0.34 2.54
CA ARG A 88 -3.98 -0.15 3.31
C ARG A 88 -3.69 0.75 4.51
N LEU A 89 -3.76 2.07 4.33
CA LEU A 89 -3.63 3.02 5.44
C LEU A 89 -4.74 2.81 6.47
N ALA A 90 -5.98 2.58 6.01
CA ALA A 90 -7.11 2.30 6.89
C ALA A 90 -6.93 0.98 7.66
N GLU A 91 -6.45 -0.07 7.00
CA GLU A 91 -6.15 -1.35 7.64
C GLU A 91 -5.10 -1.17 8.75
N ILE A 92 -3.97 -0.52 8.46
CA ILE A 92 -2.90 -0.29 9.45
C ILE A 92 -3.40 0.58 10.60
N SER A 93 -4.11 1.68 10.29
CA SER A 93 -4.62 2.61 11.30
C SER A 93 -5.68 2.01 12.22
N SER A 94 -6.30 0.88 11.84
CA SER A 94 -7.24 0.15 12.70
C SER A 94 -6.55 -0.75 13.75
N LYS A 95 -5.25 -1.03 13.57
CA LYS A 95 -4.44 -1.82 14.50
C LYS A 95 -3.91 -0.92 15.63
N ASP A 96 -3.51 -1.54 16.73
CA ASP A 96 -2.74 -0.85 17.76
C ASP A 96 -1.37 -0.44 17.17
N SER A 97 -1.01 0.84 17.29
CA SER A 97 0.24 1.36 16.74
C SER A 97 1.50 0.72 17.32
N THR A 98 1.42 0.12 18.51
CA THR A 98 2.51 -0.64 19.12
C THR A 98 2.76 -1.99 18.45
N THR A 99 1.82 -2.45 17.61
CA THR A 99 1.88 -3.74 16.90
C THR A 99 2.22 -3.61 15.43
N TRP A 100 2.50 -2.39 14.96
CA TRP A 100 2.87 -2.17 13.57
C TRP A 100 4.23 -2.76 13.27
N THR A 101 4.33 -3.49 12.17
CA THR A 101 5.59 -3.96 11.61
C THR A 101 6.41 -2.81 11.02
N SER A 102 7.70 -3.03 10.81
CA SER A 102 8.61 -2.12 10.13
C SER A 102 8.06 -1.64 8.77
N SER A 103 7.46 -2.55 8.00
CA SER A 103 6.85 -2.24 6.70
C SER A 103 5.59 -1.36 6.81
N GLU A 104 4.81 -1.54 7.88
CA GLU A 104 3.61 -0.75 8.14
C GLU A 104 3.98 0.65 8.63
N ILE A 105 4.99 0.77 9.48
CA ILE A 105 5.55 2.07 9.90
C ILE A 105 6.10 2.82 8.69
N ASP A 106 6.91 2.16 7.84
CA ASP A 106 7.41 2.73 6.59
C ASP A 106 6.26 3.24 5.71
N TYR A 107 5.22 2.41 5.52
CA TYR A 107 4.05 2.79 4.72
C TYR A 107 3.32 4.00 5.30
N VAL A 108 3.04 4.01 6.60
CA VAL A 108 2.35 5.13 7.27
C VAL A 108 3.19 6.40 7.22
N GLN A 109 4.50 6.31 7.43
CA GLN A 109 5.39 7.46 7.39
C GLN A 109 5.47 8.05 5.96
N LYS A 110 5.70 7.22 4.94
CA LYS A 110 5.70 7.66 3.53
C LYS A 110 4.34 8.23 3.09
N THR A 111 3.26 7.55 3.46
CA THR A 111 1.90 7.95 3.07
C THR A 111 1.46 9.19 3.84
N GLY A 112 1.90 9.39 5.08
CA GLY A 112 1.71 10.64 5.84
C GLY A 112 2.64 11.77 5.40
N GLY A 113 3.72 11.45 4.67
CA GLY A 113 4.74 12.40 4.23
C GLY A 113 5.76 12.71 5.33
N PHE A 114 5.76 11.92 6.40
CA PHE A 114 6.76 11.97 7.45
C PHE A 114 8.07 11.35 7.00
N VAL A 115 9.12 11.67 7.76
CA VAL A 115 10.41 11.00 7.70
C VAL A 115 10.23 9.49 7.83
N ASN A 116 10.80 8.73 6.88
CA ASN A 116 10.81 7.28 6.94
C ASN A 116 11.95 6.79 7.86
N THR A 117 11.68 6.72 9.15
CA THR A 117 12.64 6.25 10.15
C THR A 117 13.12 4.82 9.88
N MET A 118 12.25 3.93 9.41
CA MET A 118 12.60 2.54 9.12
C MET A 118 13.57 2.39 7.94
N SER A 119 13.78 3.44 7.13
CA SER A 119 14.83 3.44 6.09
C SER A 119 16.25 3.46 6.66
N ALA A 120 16.42 3.88 7.92
CA ALA A 120 17.72 3.88 8.61
C ALA A 120 18.11 2.51 9.19
N LEU A 121 17.25 1.51 9.00
CA LEU A 121 17.51 0.11 9.36
C LEU A 121 17.80 -0.71 8.11
N SER A 122 18.77 -1.60 8.23
CA SER A 122 19.01 -2.68 7.26
C SER A 122 17.85 -3.68 7.25
N ASP A 123 17.76 -4.52 6.22
CA ASP A 123 16.70 -5.52 6.12
C ASP A 123 16.74 -6.55 7.26
N GLN A 124 17.94 -6.89 7.76
CA GLN A 124 18.10 -7.76 8.92
C GLN A 124 17.59 -7.09 10.21
N GLU A 125 17.86 -5.80 10.38
CA GLU A 125 17.37 -5.03 11.53
C GLU A 125 15.84 -4.86 11.48
N LYS A 126 15.25 -4.65 10.30
CA LYS A 126 13.79 -4.65 10.12
C LYS A 126 13.16 -6.00 10.43
N ALA A 127 13.78 -7.10 9.99
CA ALA A 127 13.30 -8.44 10.33
C ALA A 127 13.37 -8.69 11.85
N MET A 128 14.41 -8.19 12.52
CA MET A 128 14.53 -8.24 13.98
C MET A 128 13.46 -7.39 14.67
N TYR A 129 13.15 -6.21 14.13
CA TYR A 129 12.04 -5.38 14.59
C TYR A 129 10.71 -6.15 14.53
N ASP A 130 10.39 -6.73 13.37
CA ASP A 130 9.14 -7.47 13.15
C ASP A 130 9.05 -8.71 14.04
N GLU A 131 10.17 -9.37 14.32
CA GLU A 131 10.26 -10.48 15.25
C GLU A 131 9.91 -10.05 16.69
N MET A 132 10.43 -8.90 17.15
CA MET A 132 10.09 -8.36 18.47
C MET A 132 8.60 -8.03 18.58
N ILE A 133 8.01 -7.45 17.52
CA ILE A 133 6.57 -7.19 17.45
C ILE A 133 5.78 -8.50 17.57
N ALA A 134 6.16 -9.53 16.81
CA ALA A 134 5.48 -10.83 16.81
C ALA A 134 5.56 -11.55 18.18
N GLN A 135 6.62 -11.33 18.94
CA GLN A 135 6.81 -11.90 20.28
C GLN A 135 6.19 -11.06 21.41
N GLY A 136 5.60 -9.90 21.10
CA GLY A 136 5.08 -8.98 22.11
C GLY A 136 6.16 -8.20 22.87
N ASN A 137 7.40 -8.20 22.36
CA ASN A 137 8.53 -7.46 22.89
C ASN A 137 8.48 -5.98 22.45
N TYR A 138 7.34 -5.32 22.63
CA TYR A 138 7.08 -3.95 22.15
C TYR A 138 8.05 -2.92 22.73
N ALA A 139 8.48 -3.11 23.97
CA ALA A 139 9.49 -2.27 24.61
C ALA A 139 10.85 -2.32 23.89
N ALA A 140 11.27 -3.52 23.47
CA ALA A 140 12.49 -3.71 22.72
C ALA A 140 12.36 -3.16 21.30
N ALA A 141 11.20 -3.36 20.66
CA ALA A 141 10.89 -2.78 19.35
C ALA A 141 10.95 -1.24 19.39
N GLU A 142 10.39 -0.61 20.43
CA GLU A 142 10.48 0.83 20.61
C GLU A 142 11.93 1.30 20.80
N GLY A 143 12.74 0.56 21.56
CA GLY A 143 14.18 0.84 21.67
C GLY A 143 14.88 0.82 20.31
N MET A 144 14.52 -0.11 19.44
CA MET A 144 15.06 -0.18 18.08
C MET A 144 14.56 0.97 17.18
N ASN A 145 13.31 1.40 17.35
CA ASN A 145 12.75 2.58 16.68
C ASN A 145 13.51 3.86 17.07
N MET A 146 13.89 4.01 18.35
CA MET A 146 14.71 5.14 18.82
C MET A 146 16.13 5.13 18.20
N ILE A 147 16.71 3.95 17.95
CA ILE A 147 17.98 3.84 17.21
C ILE A 147 17.80 4.25 15.76
N ALA A 148 16.73 3.80 15.10
CA ALA A 148 16.41 4.19 13.73
C ALA A 148 16.25 5.72 13.61
N LEU A 149 15.55 6.34 14.57
CA LEU A 149 15.43 7.79 14.65
C LEU A 149 16.77 8.49 14.88
N THR A 150 17.62 7.94 15.75
CA THR A 150 18.97 8.47 15.99
C THR A 150 19.80 8.44 14.70
N ARG A 151 19.82 7.32 13.99
CA ARG A 151 20.53 7.18 12.70
C ARG A 151 20.01 8.15 11.64
N TYR A 152 18.69 8.32 11.56
CA TYR A 152 18.10 9.24 10.61
C TYR A 152 18.41 10.71 10.95
N GLY A 153 18.27 11.08 12.23
CA GLY A 153 18.40 12.46 12.69
C GLY A 153 19.86 12.93 12.87
N MET A 154 20.80 12.01 13.00
CA MET A 154 22.22 12.31 13.24
C MET A 154 23.08 11.81 12.08
N SER A 155 23.85 12.72 11.48
CA SER A 155 24.82 12.39 10.43
C SER A 155 26.25 12.42 10.96
N GLY A 156 27.04 11.42 10.61
CA GLY A 156 28.46 11.35 10.97
C GLY A 156 28.70 10.98 12.44
N GLN A 157 29.89 11.30 12.93
CA GLN A 157 30.22 10.99 14.32
C GLN A 157 29.50 11.91 15.30
N ILE A 158 28.94 11.30 16.34
CA ILE A 158 28.39 11.97 17.50
C ILE A 158 29.24 11.66 18.72
N THR A 159 29.30 12.60 19.66
CA THR A 159 29.99 12.41 20.93
C THR A 159 28.98 12.26 22.05
N THR A 160 29.05 11.14 22.77
CA THR A 160 28.22 10.84 23.93
C THR A 160 28.65 11.67 25.15
N PRO A 161 27.80 11.81 26.18
CA PRO A 161 28.13 12.57 27.39
C PRO A 161 29.35 12.04 28.16
N ASP A 162 29.68 10.75 28.04
CA ASP A 162 30.88 10.13 28.61
C ASP A 162 32.16 10.36 27.77
N GLY A 163 32.07 11.17 26.71
CA GLY A 163 33.21 11.58 25.88
C GLY A 163 33.60 10.59 24.78
N ARG A 164 32.83 9.52 24.56
CA ARG A 164 33.06 8.59 23.45
C ARG A 164 32.48 9.16 22.16
N SER A 165 33.11 8.88 21.03
CA SER A 165 32.57 9.23 19.72
C SER A 165 32.27 7.97 18.90
N PHE A 166 31.13 7.94 18.24
CA PHE A 166 30.75 6.84 17.34
C PHE A 166 29.87 7.37 16.21
N ASP A 167 29.80 6.64 15.10
CA ASP A 167 28.87 6.93 14.00
C ASP A 167 27.65 6.01 14.13
N PRO A 168 26.45 6.54 14.42
CA PRO A 168 25.23 5.74 14.55
C PRO A 168 24.91 4.91 13.31
N ASN A 169 25.23 5.42 12.12
CA ASN A 169 24.93 4.78 10.83
C ASN A 169 25.89 3.63 10.49
N ALA A 170 27.11 3.68 11.02
CA ALA A 170 28.10 2.62 10.84
C ALA A 170 28.15 1.62 12.02
N THR A 171 27.50 1.93 13.13
CA THR A 171 27.57 1.11 14.36
C THR A 171 26.49 0.03 14.36
N GLU A 172 26.92 -1.22 14.51
CA GLU A 172 26.05 -2.38 14.64
C GLU A 172 25.18 -2.32 15.91
N ILE A 173 23.93 -2.78 15.82
CA ILE A 173 23.01 -2.88 16.96
C ILE A 173 23.26 -4.21 17.68
N THR A 174 24.05 -4.14 18.75
CA THR A 174 24.31 -5.24 19.68
C THR A 174 23.90 -4.85 21.09
N ALA A 175 23.70 -5.80 21.99
CA ALA A 175 23.33 -5.50 23.37
C ALA A 175 24.32 -4.55 24.05
N ASP A 176 25.61 -4.71 23.73
CA ASP A 176 26.68 -3.88 24.26
C ASP A 176 26.67 -2.45 23.67
N THR A 177 26.55 -2.30 22.35
CA THR A 177 26.48 -0.97 21.71
C THR A 177 25.20 -0.23 22.10
N VAL A 178 24.09 -0.94 22.31
CA VAL A 178 22.85 -0.36 22.85
C VAL A 178 23.07 0.25 24.23
N ARG A 179 23.69 -0.49 25.15
CA ARG A 179 23.93 -0.03 26.53
C ARG A 179 24.98 1.08 26.63
N ARG A 180 26.03 1.01 25.82
CA ARG A 180 27.20 1.90 25.95
C ARG A 180 27.10 3.14 25.08
N LEU A 181 26.41 3.07 23.94
CA LEU A 181 26.40 4.12 22.92
C LEU A 181 24.99 4.64 22.67
N PHE A 182 24.07 3.82 22.18
CA PHE A 182 22.74 4.29 21.76
C PHE A 182 21.89 4.79 22.94
N SER A 183 21.98 4.19 24.12
CA SER A 183 21.24 4.68 25.29
C SER A 183 21.68 6.07 25.76
N GLN A 184 22.84 6.55 25.28
CA GLN A 184 23.39 7.86 25.62
C GLN A 184 22.95 8.95 24.63
N THR A 185 22.28 8.60 23.52
CA THR A 185 21.85 9.57 22.49
C THR A 185 20.53 10.24 22.82
N VAL A 186 19.83 9.74 23.84
CA VAL A 186 18.53 10.26 24.28
C VAL A 186 18.60 10.63 25.76
N VAL A 187 18.38 11.90 26.05
CA VAL A 187 18.25 12.40 27.42
C VAL A 187 16.76 12.46 27.76
N ASP A 188 16.31 11.58 28.65
CA ASP A 188 14.92 11.50 29.10
C ASP A 188 14.86 11.31 30.63
N GLU A 189 14.34 12.32 31.33
CA GLU A 189 14.23 12.34 32.78
C GLU A 189 13.18 11.34 33.32
N SER A 190 12.22 10.91 32.49
CA SER A 190 11.19 9.94 32.88
C SER A 190 11.71 8.49 32.95
N GLY A 191 12.91 8.26 32.43
CA GLY A 191 13.52 6.95 32.29
C GLY A 191 12.79 6.01 31.33
N HIS A 192 11.85 6.52 30.52
CA HIS A 192 11.17 5.75 29.49
C HIS A 192 12.17 5.22 28.46
N ALA A 193 13.01 6.10 27.90
CA ALA A 193 14.05 5.74 26.95
C ALA A 193 14.99 4.66 27.50
N ALA A 194 15.43 4.84 28.74
CA ALA A 194 16.33 3.89 29.41
C ALA A 194 15.70 2.49 29.53
N ARG A 195 14.40 2.39 29.82
CA ARG A 195 13.68 1.11 29.87
C ARG A 195 13.59 0.43 28.50
N GLN A 196 13.35 1.19 27.43
CA GLN A 196 13.29 0.63 26.08
C GLN A 196 14.65 0.13 25.59
N PHE A 197 15.72 0.89 25.82
CA PHE A 197 17.07 0.43 25.50
C PHE A 197 17.50 -0.79 26.33
N ALA A 198 17.11 -0.84 27.62
CA ALA A 198 17.35 -2.01 28.45
C ALA A 198 16.61 -3.26 27.94
N ALA A 199 15.34 -3.10 27.53
CA ALA A 199 14.55 -4.17 26.94
C ALA A 199 15.16 -4.67 25.61
N LEU A 200 15.59 -3.75 24.74
CA LEU A 200 16.29 -4.10 23.49
C LEU A 200 17.59 -4.86 23.77
N ALA A 201 18.41 -4.37 24.69
CA ALA A 201 19.66 -5.03 25.01
C ALA A 201 19.44 -6.43 25.61
N ALA A 202 18.41 -6.62 26.44
CA ALA A 202 18.05 -7.91 26.98
C ALA A 202 17.57 -8.89 25.89
N TYR A 203 16.73 -8.42 24.96
CA TYR A 203 16.31 -9.22 23.80
C TYR A 203 17.51 -9.66 22.95
N LEU A 204 18.46 -8.75 22.70
CA LEU A 204 19.67 -9.05 21.93
C LEU A 204 20.58 -10.08 22.63
N ASP A 205 20.73 -10.01 23.96
CA ASP A 205 21.48 -11.01 24.72
C ASP A 205 20.83 -12.40 24.61
N GLN A 206 19.50 -12.48 24.74
CA GLN A 206 18.76 -13.74 24.62
C GLN A 206 18.93 -14.34 23.22
N ARG A 207 18.77 -13.50 22.18
CA ARG A 207 18.97 -13.88 20.78
C ARG A 207 20.38 -14.40 20.52
N ALA A 208 21.40 -13.73 21.06
CA ALA A 208 22.81 -14.14 20.91
C ALA A 208 23.11 -15.46 21.65
N ALA A 209 22.46 -15.70 22.79
CA ALA A 209 22.55 -16.95 23.53
C ALA A 209 21.79 -18.13 22.88
N GLY A 210 21.06 -17.90 21.77
CA GLY A 210 20.20 -18.89 21.14
C GLY A 210 18.96 -19.24 21.96
N VAL A 211 18.65 -18.43 22.98
CA VAL A 211 17.44 -18.56 23.78
C VAL A 211 16.34 -17.83 23.03
N LYS A 212 15.32 -18.56 22.57
CA LYS A 212 14.11 -17.91 22.03
C LYS A 212 13.46 -17.11 23.16
N ALA A 213 13.38 -15.80 22.96
CA ALA A 213 12.64 -14.88 23.80
C ALA A 213 11.13 -15.17 23.74
#